data_AF-A0A238X9J1-F1
#
_entry.id   AF-A0A238X9J1-F1
#
_cell.length_a   1.000
_cell.length_b   1.000
_cell.length_c   1.000
_cell.angle_alpha   90.00
_cell.angle_beta   90.00
_cell.angle_gamma   90.00
#
_symmetry.space_group_name_H-M   'P 1'
#
loop_
_entity.id
_entity.type
_entity.pdbx_description
1 polymer ?
#
loop_
_entity_poly.entity_id
_entity_poly.type
_entity_poly.pdbx_seq_one_letter_code
_entity_poly.pdbx_strand_id
1 'polypeptide(L)'
;MLITPQGAVRGRQAVREAFTAMLGQIPDATFDVYTRIYEGDVLLTEWTAIGSNARITDGVDTLVFRDDEIRVQTVRFTLESTA
;
A
#
# COMPACT_ATOMS: atom_id res chain seq x y z
N MET A 1 -3.38 -11.56 -2.76
CA MET A 1 -3.32 -11.60 -1.27
C MET A 1 -2.62 -10.35 -0.80
N LEU A 2 -2.99 -9.82 0.37
CA LEU A 2 -2.33 -8.67 0.99
C LEU A 2 -1.64 -9.12 2.29
N ILE A 3 -0.42 -8.65 2.56
CA ILE A 3 0.30 -8.89 3.82
C ILE A 3 0.67 -7.55 4.44
N THR A 4 0.30 -7.35 5.69
CA THR A 4 0.63 -6.15 6.46
C THR A 4 1.29 -6.57 7.78
N PRO A 5 1.81 -5.62 8.59
CA PRO A 5 2.25 -5.92 9.96
C PRO A 5 1.17 -6.55 10.86
N GLN A 6 -0.12 -6.39 10.51
CA GLN A 6 -1.26 -6.99 11.23
C GLN A 6 -1.59 -8.41 10.76
N GLY A 7 -0.98 -8.89 9.67
CA GLY A 7 -1.14 -10.25 9.16
C GLY A 7 -1.52 -10.33 7.69
N ALA A 8 -1.88 -11.54 7.24
CA ALA A 8 -2.23 -11.82 5.86
C ALA A 8 -3.75 -11.81 5.61
N VAL A 9 -4.18 -11.03 4.62
CA VAL A 9 -5.57 -10.91 4.14
C VAL A 9 -5.73 -11.62 2.80
N ARG A 10 -6.68 -12.55 2.72
CA ARG A 10 -6.91 -13.42 1.55
C ARG A 10 -8.30 -13.20 0.96
N GLY A 11 -8.38 -13.32 -0.36
CA GLY A 11 -9.62 -13.10 -1.12
C GLY A 11 -9.80 -11.63 -1.54
N ARG A 12 -10.34 -11.43 -2.75
CA ARG A 12 -10.48 -10.10 -3.38
C ARG A 12 -11.33 -9.14 -2.55
N GLN A 13 -12.39 -9.63 -1.92
CA GLN A 13 -13.26 -8.81 -1.07
C GLN A 13 -12.54 -8.33 0.19
N ALA A 14 -11.93 -9.24 0.95
CA ALA A 14 -11.23 -8.87 2.18
C ALA A 14 -10.05 -7.93 1.90
N VAL A 15 -9.32 -8.13 0.79
CA VAL A 15 -8.26 -7.21 0.35
C VAL A 15 -8.84 -5.82 0.04
N ARG A 16 -9.99 -5.74 -0.63
CA ARG A 16 -10.66 -4.45 -0.90
C ARG A 16 -11.06 -3.74 0.39
N GLU A 17 -11.67 -4.46 1.33
CA GLU A 17 -12.07 -3.92 2.63
C GLU A 17 -10.86 -3.40 3.42
N ALA A 18 -9.74 -4.13 3.39
CA ALA A 18 -8.48 -3.70 4.00
C ALA A 18 -7.96 -2.39 3.39
N PHE A 19 -7.96 -2.24 2.06
CA PHE A 19 -7.58 -0.98 1.41
C PHE A 19 -8.55 0.15 1.71
N THR A 20 -9.86 -0.11 1.74
CA THR A 20 -10.85 0.92 2.12
C THR A 20 -10.60 1.43 3.54
N ALA A 21 -10.34 0.53 4.49
CA ALA A 21 -10.01 0.92 5.86
C ALA A 21 -8.67 1.68 5.97
N MET A 22 -7.69 1.28 5.18
CA MET A 22 -6.37 1.92 5.10
C MET A 22 -6.46 3.35 4.55
N LEU A 23 -7.07 3.51 3.38
CA LEU A 23 -7.23 4.80 2.71
C LEU A 23 -8.17 5.73 3.49
N GLY A 24 -9.14 5.18 4.22
CA GLY A 24 -10.01 5.95 5.11
C GLY A 24 -9.29 6.67 6.25
N GLN A 25 -8.05 6.27 6.58
CA GLN A 25 -7.24 6.95 7.60
C GLN A 25 -6.54 8.23 7.07
N ILE A 26 -6.46 8.40 5.76
CA ILE A 26 -5.84 9.55 5.07
C ILE A 26 -6.78 10.11 3.98
N PRO A 27 -7.95 10.67 4.37
CA PRO A 27 -8.89 11.22 3.41
C PRO A 27 -8.26 12.34 2.57
N ASP A 28 -8.72 12.43 1.31
CA ASP A 28 -8.29 13.43 0.34
C ASP A 28 -6.77 13.46 0.09
N ALA A 29 -6.11 12.31 0.28
CA ALA A 29 -4.67 12.22 0.14
C ALA A 29 -4.17 12.37 -1.30
N THR A 30 -3.12 13.18 -1.47
CA THR A 30 -2.30 13.18 -2.68
C THR A 30 -1.16 12.18 -2.51
N PHE A 31 -1.06 11.24 -3.43
CA PHE A 31 -0.03 10.21 -3.45
C PHE A 31 1.11 10.62 -4.39
N ASP A 32 2.34 10.47 -3.91
CA ASP A 32 3.54 10.57 -4.75
C ASP A 32 4.29 9.24 -4.68
N VAL A 33 4.65 8.71 -5.84
CA VAL A 33 5.35 7.43 -5.94
C VAL A 33 6.69 7.70 -6.60
N TYR A 34 7.75 7.71 -5.80
CA TYR A 34 9.08 8.14 -6.20
C TYR A 34 10.01 6.97 -6.55
N THR A 35 9.71 5.76 -6.08
CA THR A 35 10.45 4.53 -6.46
C THR A 35 9.52 3.54 -7.14
N ARG A 36 9.96 3.02 -8.29
CA ARG A 36 9.36 1.89 -9.01
C ARG A 36 10.46 1.05 -9.65
N ILE A 37 10.84 -0.04 -9.01
CA ILE A 37 11.88 -0.94 -9.51
C ILE A 37 11.24 -2.30 -9.79
N TYR A 38 11.29 -2.70 -11.06
CA TYR A 38 10.87 -4.02 -11.49
C TYR A 38 12.09 -4.93 -11.68
N GLU A 39 12.03 -6.12 -11.11
CA GLU A 39 13.02 -7.19 -11.33
C GLU A 39 12.27 -8.53 -11.42
N GLY A 40 12.30 -9.16 -12.60
CA GLY A 40 11.54 -10.38 -12.87
C GLY A 40 10.03 -10.17 -12.68
N ASP A 41 9.43 -10.93 -11.77
CA ASP A 41 8.01 -10.88 -11.42
C ASP A 41 7.73 -10.05 -10.16
N VAL A 42 8.70 -9.26 -9.71
CA VAL A 42 8.62 -8.46 -8.48
C VAL A 42 8.69 -6.97 -8.79
N LEU A 43 7.81 -6.18 -8.14
CA LEU A 43 7.90 -4.72 -8.07
C LEU A 43 8.17 -4.30 -6.64
N LEU A 44 9.22 -3.51 -6.46
CA LEU A 44 9.39 -2.64 -5.29
C LEU A 44 8.87 -1.25 -5.62
N THR A 45 7.98 -0.72 -4.79
CA THR A 45 7.55 0.67 -4.90
C THR A 45 7.57 1.37 -3.55
N GLU A 46 8.02 2.62 -3.57
CA GLU A 46 7.99 3.50 -2.41
C GLU A 46 7.16 4.73 -2.74
N TRP A 47 6.43 5.21 -1.75
CA TRP A 47 5.45 6.26 -1.92
C TRP A 47 5.24 7.09 -0.65
N THR A 48 4.78 8.32 -0.85
CA THR A 48 4.28 9.20 0.19
C THR A 48 2.81 9.50 -0.05
N ALA A 49 2.10 9.88 1.01
CA ALA A 49 0.73 10.34 0.90
C ALA A 49 0.51 11.51 1.86
N ILE A 50 -0.11 12.60 1.39
CA ILE A 50 -0.43 13.77 2.21
C ILE A 50 -1.93 14.00 2.12
N GLY A 51 -2.64 13.75 3.22
CA GLY A 51 -4.06 14.05 3.39
C GLY A 51 -4.31 15.28 4.27
N SER A 52 -5.57 15.54 4.55
CA SER A 52 -6.00 16.71 5.32
C SER A 52 -5.61 16.66 6.80
N ASN A 53 -5.55 15.46 7.40
CA ASN A 53 -5.34 15.25 8.83
C ASN A 53 -4.17 14.31 9.15
N ALA A 54 -3.53 13.73 8.14
CA ALA A 54 -2.43 12.80 8.31
C ALA A 54 -1.54 12.75 7.06
N ARG A 55 -0.30 12.29 7.25
CA ARG A 55 0.68 12.07 6.19
C ARG A 55 1.39 10.73 6.38
N ILE A 56 1.93 10.23 5.29
CA ILE A 56 2.78 9.05 5.18
C ILE A 56 4.02 9.46 4.41
N THR A 57 5.19 9.20 4.97
CA THR A 57 6.48 9.59 4.38
C THR A 57 7.36 8.39 4.00
N ASP A 58 6.96 7.19 4.39
CA ASP A 58 7.76 5.96 4.33
C ASP A 58 6.93 4.74 3.85
N GLY A 59 6.02 4.99 2.91
CA GLY A 59 5.20 3.94 2.31
C GLY A 59 6.05 3.04 1.42
N VAL A 60 5.97 1.74 1.65
CA VAL A 60 6.65 0.71 0.84
C VAL A 60 5.73 -0.46 0.57
N ASP A 61 5.68 -0.86 -0.70
CA ASP A 61 4.98 -2.06 -1.15
C ASP A 61 5.93 -2.96 -1.94
N THR A 62 5.74 -4.27 -1.78
CA THR A 62 6.30 -5.27 -2.69
C THR A 62 5.18 -6.05 -3.34
N LEU A 63 5.14 -6.08 -4.67
CA LEU A 63 4.15 -6.81 -5.45
C LEU A 63 4.81 -7.97 -6.18
N VAL A 64 4.16 -9.14 -6.17
CA VAL A 64 4.53 -10.30 -6.98
C VAL A 64 3.45 -10.55 -8.02
N PHE A 65 3.85 -10.57 -9.28
CA PHE A 65 2.97 -10.77 -10.43
C PHE A 65 3.03 -12.21 -10.93
N ARG A 66 1.90 -12.72 -11.41
CA ARG A 66 1.83 -13.96 -12.17
C ARG A 66 0.54 -13.99 -12.96
N ASP A 67 0.59 -14.48 -14.19
CA ASP A 67 -0.59 -14.61 -15.06
C ASP A 67 -1.34 -13.27 -15.20
N ASP A 68 -0.58 -12.16 -15.35
CA ASP A 68 -1.06 -10.77 -15.41
C ASP A 68 -1.86 -10.27 -14.19
N GLU A 69 -1.77 -10.97 -13.06
CA GLU A 69 -2.41 -10.60 -11.79
C GLU A 69 -1.40 -10.35 -10.67
N ILE A 70 -1.75 -9.46 -9.74
CA ILE A 70 -1.06 -9.34 -8.45
C ILE A 70 -1.42 -10.56 -7.60
N ARG A 71 -0.46 -11.45 -7.37
CA ARG A 71 -0.63 -12.63 -6.52
C ARG A 71 -0.43 -12.29 -5.06
N VAL A 72 0.60 -11.49 -4.78
CA VAL A 72 0.96 -11.03 -3.44
C VAL A 72 1.25 -9.54 -3.50
N GLN A 73 0.76 -8.81 -2.51
CA GLN A 73 1.17 -7.45 -2.21
C GLN A 73 1.51 -7.39 -0.72
N THR A 74 2.66 -6.82 -0.39
CA THR A 74 2.95 -6.36 0.97
C THR A 74 2.75 -4.86 1.04
N VAL A 75 2.39 -4.34 2.21
CA VAL A 75 2.32 -2.90 2.45
C VAL A 75 2.77 -2.59 3.87
N ARG A 76 3.64 -1.59 3.98
CA ARG A 76 4.07 -1.01 5.25
C ARG A 76 4.14 0.51 5.05
N PHE A 77 3.55 1.27 5.97
CA PHE A 77 3.82 2.69 6.19
C PHE A 77 3.69 3.06 7.68
N THR A 78 4.15 4.27 8.04
CA THR A 78 3.84 4.96 9.30
C THR A 78 2.78 6.00 9.02
N LEU A 79 1.69 5.98 9.79
CA LEU A 79 0.71 7.06 9.76
C LEU A 79 1.11 8.14 10.76
N GLU A 80 1.32 9.36 10.26
CA GLU A 80 1.68 10.53 11.08
C GLU A 80 0.53 11.53 11.08
N SER A 81 0.09 11.98 12.26
CA SER A 81 -0.88 13.07 12.37
C SER A 81 -0.27 14.40 11.91
N THR A 82 -1.06 15.24 11.24
CA THR A 82 -0.64 16.60 10.83
C THR A 82 -1.20 17.71 11.74
N ALA A 83 -1.84 17.34 12.86
CA ALA A 83 -2.37 18.26 13.88
C ALA A 83 -1.30 19.09 14.58
#